data_AF-A0A8S3W6M3-F1
#
_entry.id   AF-A0A8S3W6M3-F1
#
_cell.length_a   1.000
_cell.length_b   1.000
_cell.length_c   1.000
_cell.angle_alpha   90.00
_cell.angle_beta   90.00
_cell.angle_gamma   90.00
#
_symmetry.space_group_name_H-M   'P 1'
#
loop_
_entity.id
_entity.type
_entity.pdbx_description
1 polymer ?
#
loop_
_entity_poly.entity_id
_entity_poly.type
_entity_poly.pdbx_seq_one_letter_code
_entity_poly.pdbx_strand_id
1 'polypeptide(L)'
;MNTNALRAYFRAKGGEVGGFAYRARMHCPFGELEPSLTVTEQNLPGRVRYILRSNILDVAELERLRREAVPSSDKNATAEDTAPQLAEQPANIDPP
;
A
#
# COMPACT_ATOMS: atom_id res chain seq x y z
N MET A 1 9.16 -17.05 6.42
CA MET A 1 7.77 -17.43 6.04
C MET A 1 6.69 -16.39 6.42
N ASN A 2 6.28 -16.23 7.69
CA ASN A 2 5.13 -15.35 8.04
C ASN A 2 5.39 -13.86 7.76
N THR A 3 6.60 -13.39 8.09
CA THR A 3 7.05 -12.02 7.81
C THR A 3 7.20 -11.74 6.31
N ASN A 4 7.72 -12.70 5.52
CA ASN A 4 7.85 -12.57 4.07
C ASN A 4 6.48 -12.56 3.36
N ALA A 5 5.51 -13.34 3.84
CA ALA A 5 4.12 -13.23 3.38
C ALA A 5 3.55 -11.84 3.66
N LEU A 6 3.79 -11.25 4.83
CA LEU A 6 3.34 -9.90 5.13
C LEU A 6 4.07 -8.82 4.31
N ARG A 7 5.38 -8.95 4.06
CA ARG A 7 6.12 -8.06 3.17
C ARG A 7 5.54 -8.07 1.76
N ALA A 8 5.30 -9.25 1.21
CA ALA A 8 4.67 -9.39 -0.11
C ALA A 8 3.26 -8.78 -0.12
N TYR A 9 2.49 -8.96 0.97
CA TYR A 9 1.16 -8.37 1.11
C TYR A 9 1.20 -6.85 1.13
N PHE A 10 2.07 -6.26 1.94
CA PHE A 10 2.20 -4.80 2.06
C PHE A 10 2.74 -4.19 0.76
N ARG A 11 3.70 -4.83 0.09
CA ARG A 11 4.17 -4.42 -1.25
C ARG A 11 3.04 -4.43 -2.28
N ALA A 12 2.20 -5.47 -2.26
CA ALA A 12 1.06 -5.59 -3.17
C ALA A 12 -0.09 -4.60 -2.86
N LYS A 13 -0.24 -4.20 -1.59
CA LYS A 13 -1.27 -3.26 -1.11
C LYS A 13 -0.86 -1.78 -1.21
N GLY A 14 0.41 -1.47 -1.49
CA GLY A 14 0.94 -0.11 -1.58
C GLY A 14 0.38 0.76 -2.71
N GLY A 15 -0.52 0.24 -3.54
CA GLY A 15 -1.32 1.01 -4.49
C GLY A 15 -2.80 0.73 -4.26
N GLU A 16 -3.60 1.79 -4.17
CA GLU A 16 -5.05 1.80 -4.00
C GLU A 16 -5.77 0.77 -4.89
N VAL A 17 -6.02 -0.45 -4.42
CA VAL A 17 -6.99 -1.32 -5.10
C VAL A 17 -7.69 -2.22 -4.09
N GLY A 18 -8.96 -1.93 -3.85
CA GLY A 18 -9.91 -2.94 -3.40
C GLY A 18 -10.19 -3.90 -4.55
N GLY A 19 -9.84 -5.18 -4.41
CA GLY A 19 -10.22 -6.21 -5.37
C GLY A 19 -9.20 -7.34 -5.53
N PHE A 20 -9.65 -8.46 -6.10
CA PHE A 20 -8.91 -9.71 -6.29
C PHE A 20 -7.54 -9.56 -7.00
N ALA A 21 -7.24 -8.42 -7.62
CA ALA A 21 -5.98 -8.12 -8.31
C ALA A 21 -4.75 -8.09 -7.41
N TYR A 22 -4.89 -7.83 -6.10
CA TYR A 22 -3.71 -7.86 -5.20
C TYR A 22 -3.11 -9.25 -5.04
N ARG A 23 -3.88 -10.33 -5.31
CA ARG A 23 -3.43 -11.72 -5.14
C ARG A 23 -2.29 -12.08 -6.08
N ALA A 24 -2.45 -11.77 -7.37
CA ALA A 24 -1.42 -11.96 -8.38
C ALA A 24 -0.21 -11.04 -8.11
N ARG A 25 -0.46 -9.78 -7.74
CA ARG A 25 0.61 -8.83 -7.36
C ARG A 25 1.40 -9.23 -6.13
N MET A 26 0.82 -10.01 -5.23
CA MET A 26 1.47 -10.52 -4.03
C MET A 26 2.30 -11.78 -4.33
N HIS A 27 1.87 -12.59 -5.29
CA HIS A 27 2.53 -13.86 -5.60
C HIS A 27 3.93 -13.68 -6.17
N CYS A 28 4.10 -12.73 -7.10
CA CYS A 28 5.40 -12.40 -7.69
C CYS A 28 6.47 -12.01 -6.65
N PRO A 29 6.30 -10.98 -5.80
CA PRO A 29 7.29 -10.61 -4.79
C PRO A 29 7.43 -11.67 -3.69
N PHE A 30 6.43 -12.53 -3.46
CA PHE A 30 6.58 -13.64 -2.54
C PHE A 30 7.51 -14.73 -3.10
N GLY A 31 7.41 -15.04 -4.40
CA GLY A 31 8.31 -15.98 -5.07
C GLY A 31 9.77 -15.50 -5.04
N GLU A 32 10.00 -14.18 -5.11
CA GLU A 32 11.34 -13.60 -4.94
C GLU A 32 11.87 -13.73 -3.50
N LEU A 33 10.99 -13.55 -2.50
CA LEU A 33 11.38 -13.61 -1.09
C LEU A 33 11.54 -15.05 -0.55
N GLU A 34 10.80 -16.00 -1.10
CA GLU A 34 10.75 -17.40 -0.67
C GLU A 34 10.69 -18.36 -1.88
N PRO A 35 11.75 -18.42 -2.71
CA PRO A 35 11.75 -19.20 -3.95
C PRO A 35 11.66 -20.72 -3.72
N SER A 36 12.00 -21.18 -2.52
CA SER A 36 11.91 -22.59 -2.12
C SER A 36 10.49 -23.05 -1.80
N LEU A 37 9.52 -22.13 -1.68
CA LEU A 37 8.15 -22.46 -1.29
C LEU A 37 7.19 -22.33 -2.47
N THR A 38 6.62 -23.44 -2.89
CA THR A 38 5.51 -23.42 -3.86
C THR A 38 4.22 -23.01 -3.16
N VAL A 39 3.74 -21.81 -3.45
CA VAL A 39 2.45 -21.30 -2.97
C VAL A 39 1.57 -20.94 -4.15
N THR A 40 0.25 -21.10 -3.99
CA THR A 40 -0.72 -20.62 -4.96
C THR A 40 -1.17 -19.20 -4.63
N GLU A 41 -1.58 -18.43 -5.63
CA GLU A 41 -2.16 -17.10 -5.47
C GLU A 41 -3.39 -17.08 -4.52
N GLN A 42 -4.03 -18.23 -4.32
CA GLN A 42 -5.18 -18.39 -3.44
C GLN A 42 -4.81 -18.68 -1.99
N ASN A 43 -3.71 -19.43 -1.74
CA ASN A 43 -3.27 -19.79 -0.40
C ASN A 43 -2.64 -18.60 0.34
N LEU A 44 -1.92 -17.77 -0.40
CA LEU A 44 -1.11 -16.70 0.17
C LEU A 44 -1.94 -15.62 0.90
N PRO A 45 -3.08 -15.15 0.38
CA PRO A 45 -3.97 -14.24 1.11
C PRO A 45 -4.67 -14.89 2.31
N GLY A 46 -4.92 -16.20 2.26
CA GLY A 46 -5.47 -16.95 3.38
C GLY A 46 -4.49 -16.98 4.55
N ARG A 47 -3.22 -17.25 4.27
CA ARG A 47 -2.12 -17.19 5.25
C ARG A 47 -1.98 -15.81 5.88
N VAL A 48 -2.01 -14.74 5.10
CA VAL A 48 -1.95 -13.37 5.64
C VAL A 48 -3.09 -13.09 6.59
N ARG A 49 -4.33 -13.45 6.19
CA ARG A 49 -5.51 -13.29 7.06
C ARG A 49 -5.37 -14.08 8.35
N TYR A 50 -4.85 -15.31 8.28
CA TYR A 50 -4.58 -16.12 9.47
C TYR A 50 -3.56 -15.43 10.39
N ILE A 51 -2.45 -14.93 9.84
CA ILE A 51 -1.40 -14.26 10.63
C ILE A 51 -1.94 -13.00 11.31
N LEU A 52 -2.65 -12.14 10.56
CA LEU A 52 -3.24 -10.91 11.10
C LEU A 52 -4.32 -11.18 12.16
N ARG A 53 -5.11 -12.25 12.00
CA ARG A 53 -6.18 -12.60 12.94
C ARG A 53 -5.67 -13.32 14.18
N SER A 54 -4.57 -14.05 14.06
CA SER A 54 -4.00 -14.85 15.16
C SER A 54 -3.19 -14.00 16.15
N ASN A 55 -3.01 -12.70 15.88
CA ASN A 55 -2.28 -11.76 16.75
C ASN A 55 -0.87 -12.23 17.15
N ILE A 56 -0.24 -13.04 16.29
CA ILE A 56 1.09 -13.64 16.53
C ILE A 56 2.19 -12.59 16.39
N LEU A 57 1.92 -11.51 15.65
CA LEU A 57 2.84 -10.39 15.46
C LEU A 57 2.30 -9.17 16.19
N ASP A 58 3.19 -8.52 16.93
CA ASP A 58 2.88 -7.25 17.57
C ASP A 58 2.65 -6.15 16.53
N VAL A 59 1.85 -5.15 16.91
CA VAL A 59 1.54 -3.97 16.11
C VAL A 59 2.83 -3.26 15.67
N ALA A 60 3.83 -3.16 16.55
CA ALA A 60 5.11 -2.58 16.21
C ALA A 60 5.83 -3.33 15.07
N GLU A 61 5.70 -4.65 15.05
CA GLU A 61 6.30 -5.49 14.02
C GLU A 61 5.55 -5.36 12.68
N LEU A 62 4.22 -5.29 12.73
CA LEU A 62 3.39 -5.04 11.54
C LEU A 62 3.74 -3.69 10.89
N GLU A 63 3.88 -2.63 11.69
CA GLU A 63 4.25 -1.30 11.20
C GLU A 63 5.71 -1.25 10.70
N ARG A 64 6.62 -2.03 11.29
CA ARG A 64 7.97 -2.20 10.73
C ARG A 64 7.92 -2.84 9.35
N LEU A 65 7.21 -3.96 9.20
CA LEU A 65 7.06 -4.68 7.94
C LEU A 65 6.36 -3.83 6.87
N ARG A 66 5.40 -2.99 7.28
CA ARG A 66 4.72 -2.04 6.39
C ARG A 66 5.69 -0.99 5.86
N ARG A 67 6.54 -0.41 6.73
CA ARG A 67 7.58 0.54 6.33
C ARG A 67 8.63 -0.07 5.42
N GLU A 68 9.06 -1.30 5.70
CA GLU A 68 10.01 -2.05 4.84
C GLU A 68 9.43 -2.36 3.44
N ALA A 69 8.11 -2.42 3.33
CA ALA A 69 7.42 -2.77 2.10
C ALA A 69 7.10 -1.58 1.20
N VAL A 70 7.06 -0.36 1.75
CA VAL A 70 7.02 0.87 0.95
C VAL A 70 8.45 1.11 0.48
N PRO A 71 8.77 1.03 -0.83
CA PRO A 71 10.07 1.50 -1.29
C PRO A 71 10.18 2.96 -0.87
N SER A 72 11.25 3.30 -0.14
CA SER A 72 11.51 4.68 0.27
C SER A 72 11.40 5.56 -0.98
N SER A 73 10.27 6.25 -1.13
CA SER A 73 10.16 7.39 -2.05
C SER A 73 10.95 8.53 -1.41
N ASP A 74 12.25 8.33 -1.26
CA ASP A 74 13.16 9.41 -1.00
C ASP A 74 13.12 10.32 -2.24
N LYS A 75 12.51 11.48 -2.03
CA LYS A 75 12.56 12.69 -2.86
C LYS A 75 11.71 12.70 -4.13
N ASN A 76 10.44 13.09 -4.00
CA ASN A 76 9.94 14.29 -4.70
C ASN A 76 8.58 14.75 -4.14
N ALA A 77 8.49 15.02 -2.84
CA ALA A 77 7.44 15.91 -2.34
C ALA A 77 7.95 17.35 -2.53
N THR A 78 7.92 17.84 -3.77
CA THR A 78 7.98 19.28 -4.02
C THR A 78 6.66 19.85 -3.54
N ALA A 79 6.70 20.45 -2.34
CA ALA A 79 5.85 21.49 -1.81
C ALA A 79 4.42 21.57 -2.36
N GLU A 80 3.48 20.88 -1.71
CA GLU A 80 2.13 21.41 -1.54
C GLU A 80 2.18 22.44 -0.41
N ASP A 81 2.54 23.67 -0.76
CA ASP A 81 2.15 24.87 -0.02
C ASP A 81 1.57 25.86 -1.02
N THR A 82 0.28 25.74 -1.32
CA THR A 82 -0.60 26.87 -1.60
C THR A 82 -2.04 26.37 -1.45
N ALA A 83 -2.61 26.60 -0.27
CA ALA A 83 -4.02 26.47 0.05
C ALA A 83 -4.85 27.58 -0.69
N PRO A 84 -6.18 27.69 -0.50
CA PRO A 84 -7.17 27.65 -1.56
C PRO A 84 -7.57 29.02 -2.12
N GLN A 85 -8.23 28.95 -3.28
CA GLN A 85 -8.87 30.02 -4.06
C GLN A 85 -9.67 31.03 -3.22
N LEU A 86 -9.34 32.32 -3.37
CA LEU A 86 -10.28 33.43 -3.20
C LEU A 86 -9.79 34.64 -4.01
N ALA A 87 -10.28 34.80 -5.24
CA ALA A 87 -10.14 36.04 -6.01
C ALA A 87 -11.26 36.12 -7.06
N GLU A 88 -12.35 36.73 -6.62
CA GLU A 88 -13.19 37.69 -7.35
C GLU A 88 -13.47 37.40 -8.84
N GLN A 89 -14.68 36.88 -9.11
CA GLN A 89 -15.35 37.15 -10.37
C GLN A 89 -15.62 38.66 -10.48
N PRO A 90 -15.15 39.37 -11.51
CA PRO A 90 -15.63 40.71 -11.76
C PRO A 90 -17.05 40.61 -12.34
N ALA A 91 -18.02 41.02 -11.53
CA ALA A 91 -19.35 41.38 -11.98
C ALA A 91 -19.22 42.53 -12.97
N ASN A 92 -19.31 42.25 -14.27
CA ASN A 92 -19.59 43.28 -15.26
C ASN A 92 -21.10 43.53 -15.25
N ILE A 93 -21.52 44.33 -14.28
CA ILE A 93 -22.70 45.18 -14.35
C ILE A 93 -22.14 46.59 -14.45
N ASP A 94 -22.42 47.31 -15.54
CA ASP A 94 -23.24 48.54 -15.49
C ASP A 94 -23.37 49.20 -16.89
N PRO A 95 -24.27 50.20 -17.06
CA PRO A 95 -25.00 50.54 -18.28
C PRO A 95 -24.50 51.97 -18.68
N PRO A 96 -25.25 53.01 -19.12
CA PRO A 96 -26.63 53.17 -19.66
C PRO A 96 -26.74 53.04 -21.19
#